data_AF-B4LWX5-F1
#
_entry.id   AF-B4LWX5-F1
#
_cell.length_a   1.000
_cell.length_b   1.000
_cell.length_c   1.000
_cell.angle_alpha   90.00
_cell.angle_beta   90.00
_cell.angle_gamma   90.00
#
_symmetry.space_group_name_H-M   'P 1'
#
loop_
_entity.id
_entity.type
_entity.pdbx_description
1 polymer ?
#
loop_
_entity_poly.entity_id
_entity_poly.type
_entity_poly.pdbx_seq_one_letter_code
_entity_poly.pdbx_strand_id
1 'polypeptide(L)'
;MRLSYILLLVCTFALAKAGTWRQSQDYNTSDEEVRPSWTHRHSEMWPCDVADYPEAYLLIHKVEKRLERIDDNEQLKTRVIDYVVDQLRQCKTGNDMDEHCVKRSIGYAMSFINRNKRQQL
;
A
#
# COMPACT_ATOMS: atom_id res chain seq x y z
N MET A 1 -46.42 5.41 19.57
CA MET A 1 -45.16 4.71 19.88
C MET A 1 -44.67 3.74 18.80
N ARG A 2 -45.42 3.42 17.73
CA ARG A 2 -44.96 2.51 16.65
C ARG A 2 -44.27 3.22 15.47
N LEU A 3 -44.64 4.48 15.20
CA LEU A 3 -44.06 5.29 14.10
C LEU A 3 -42.61 5.72 14.35
N SER A 4 -42.23 5.91 15.62
CA SER A 4 -40.87 6.31 16.03
C SER A 4 -39.83 5.24 15.69
N TYR A 5 -40.20 3.96 15.81
CA TYR A 5 -39.31 2.83 15.51
C TYR A 5 -39.02 2.67 14.02
N ILE A 6 -40.00 2.99 13.16
CA ILE A 6 -39.83 2.91 11.71
C ILE A 6 -38.84 3.99 11.23
N LEU A 7 -38.94 5.20 11.77
CA LEU A 7 -37.99 6.29 11.45
C LEU A 7 -36.56 5.97 11.89
N LEU A 8 -36.38 5.38 13.08
CA LEU A 8 -35.05 4.98 13.56
C LEU A 8 -34.40 3.90 12.70
N LEU A 9 -35.18 2.91 12.22
CA LEU A 9 -34.68 1.85 11.33
C LEU A 9 -34.21 2.41 9.98
N VAL A 10 -34.92 3.38 9.41
CA VAL A 10 -34.54 3.99 8.12
C VAL A 10 -33.24 4.80 8.24
N CYS A 11 -33.04 5.53 9.34
CA CYS A 11 -31.82 6.30 9.57
C CYS A 11 -30.57 5.41 9.69
N THR A 12 -30.67 4.23 10.32
CA THR A 12 -29.53 3.29 10.40
C THR A 12 -29.19 2.63 9.07
N PHE A 13 -30.19 2.34 8.22
CA PHE A 13 -29.94 1.76 6.89
C PHE A 13 -29.30 2.74 5.91
N ALA A 14 -29.60 4.04 6.02
CA ALA A 14 -28.97 5.08 5.20
C ALA A 14 -27.47 5.27 5.54
N LEU A 15 -27.10 5.17 6.83
CA LEU A 15 -25.71 5.28 7.27
C LEU A 15 -24.86 4.06 6.89
N ALA A 16 -25.44 2.86 6.85
CA ALA A 16 -24.73 1.66 6.39
C ALA A 16 -24.33 1.74 4.91
N LYS A 17 -25.17 2.34 4.06
CA LYS A 17 -24.89 2.51 2.61
C LYS A 17 -23.80 3.54 2.32
N ALA A 18 -23.59 4.54 3.19
CA ALA A 18 -22.52 5.51 3.04
C ALA A 18 -21.15 5.00 3.53
N GLY A 19 -21.13 4.05 4.48
CA GLY A 19 -19.90 3.42 4.98
C GLY A 19 -19.34 2.34 4.06
N THR A 20 -20.20 1.60 3.34
CA THR A 20 -19.76 0.49 2.48
C THR A 20 -19.39 0.91 1.05
N TRP A 21 -19.76 2.12 0.61
CA TRP A 21 -19.43 2.59 -0.76
C TRP A 21 -17.93 2.90 -0.95
N ARG A 22 -17.15 2.97 0.12
CA ARG A 22 -15.69 3.12 0.03
C ARG A 22 -14.93 1.80 -0.14
N GLN A 23 -15.63 0.69 -0.34
CA GLN A 23 -15.06 -0.66 -0.29
C GLN A 23 -15.42 -1.54 -1.51
N SER A 24 -15.26 -1.02 -2.73
CA SER A 24 -15.44 -1.85 -3.94
C SER A 24 -14.63 -1.43 -5.17
N GLN A 25 -13.61 -0.57 -5.04
CA GLN A 25 -12.85 -0.09 -6.20
C GLN A 25 -11.41 -0.59 -6.34
N ASP A 26 -10.99 -1.60 -5.58
CA ASP A 26 -9.61 -2.13 -5.69
C ASP A 26 -9.53 -3.66 -5.75
N TYR A 27 -10.55 -4.34 -6.28
CA TYR A 27 -10.47 -5.80 -6.51
C TYR A 27 -10.93 -6.19 -7.92
N ASN A 28 -10.27 -5.64 -8.94
CA ASN A 28 -10.19 -6.34 -10.21
C ASN A 28 -9.14 -7.45 -10.07
N THR A 29 -9.59 -8.64 -9.69
CA THR A 29 -8.90 -9.91 -9.95
C THR A 29 -9.07 -10.25 -11.42
N SER A 30 -8.45 -9.47 -12.28
CA SER A 30 -8.41 -9.73 -13.72
C SER A 30 -7.12 -9.15 -14.24
N ASP A 31 -6.04 -9.70 -13.74
CA ASP A 31 -4.75 -9.71 -14.39
C ASP A 31 -4.12 -11.07 -14.02
N GLU A 32 -4.37 -12.05 -14.88
CA GLU A 32 -3.35 -13.06 -15.20
C GLU A 32 -2.14 -12.31 -15.81
N GLU A 33 -1.52 -11.44 -15.03
CA GLU A 33 -0.33 -10.69 -15.40
C GLU A 33 0.81 -11.70 -15.36
N VAL A 34 1.19 -12.14 -16.57
CA VAL A 34 2.56 -12.49 -16.98
C VAL A 34 3.50 -12.49 -15.78
N ARG A 35 3.71 -13.65 -15.15
CA ARG A 35 4.69 -13.82 -14.08
C ARG A 35 5.98 -13.17 -14.57
N PRO A 36 6.39 -12.03 -14.00
CA PRO A 36 7.50 -11.29 -14.54
C PRO A 36 8.74 -12.17 -14.37
N SER A 37 9.33 -12.67 -15.46
CA SER A 37 10.55 -13.50 -15.45
C SER A 37 11.78 -12.63 -15.20
N TRP A 38 11.82 -11.97 -14.04
CA TRP A 38 12.96 -11.14 -13.67
C TRP A 38 13.84 -11.95 -12.74
N THR A 39 14.82 -12.60 -13.35
CA THR A 39 16.08 -12.89 -12.68
C THR A 39 16.63 -11.57 -12.13
N HIS A 40 16.36 -11.33 -10.85
CA HIS A 40 17.14 -10.54 -9.91
C HIS A 40 18.04 -9.46 -10.55
N ARG A 41 17.43 -8.35 -10.98
CA ARG A 41 18.19 -7.14 -11.30
C ARG A 41 18.42 -6.46 -9.95
N HIS A 42 19.62 -6.57 -9.39
CA HIS A 42 20.00 -5.79 -8.21
C HIS A 42 19.54 -4.34 -8.42
N SER A 43 18.51 -3.92 -7.70
CA SER A 43 18.04 -2.55 -7.80
C SER A 43 19.03 -1.70 -7.03
N GLU A 44 19.65 -0.71 -7.69
CA GLU A 44 20.52 0.25 -6.99
C GLU A 44 19.77 1.02 -5.89
N MET A 45 18.44 1.09 -5.99
CA MET A 45 17.58 1.80 -5.05
C MET A 45 17.18 0.99 -3.81
N TRP A 46 17.08 -0.34 -3.94
CA TRP A 46 16.54 -1.20 -2.88
C TRP A 46 17.61 -2.16 -2.36
N PRO A 47 17.80 -2.26 -1.04
CA PRO A 47 18.81 -3.15 -0.50
C PRO A 47 18.39 -4.62 -0.69
N CYS A 48 19.36 -5.48 -1.02
CA CYS A 48 19.12 -6.91 -1.27
C CYS A 48 18.48 -7.64 -0.08
N ASP A 49 18.69 -7.15 1.15
CA ASP A 49 18.12 -7.75 2.36
C ASP A 49 16.58 -7.68 2.45
N VAL A 50 15.94 -6.92 1.56
CA VAL A 50 14.48 -6.88 1.38
C VAL A 50 14.06 -7.11 -0.07
N ALA A 51 14.86 -6.70 -1.06
CA ALA A 51 14.52 -6.80 -2.48
C ALA A 51 14.56 -8.23 -3.03
N ASP A 52 15.30 -9.13 -2.39
CA ASP A 52 15.45 -10.53 -2.79
C ASP A 52 14.21 -11.38 -2.49
N TYR A 53 13.28 -10.83 -1.70
CA TYR A 53 12.05 -11.48 -1.30
C TYR A 53 10.94 -11.23 -2.34
N PRO A 54 10.36 -12.29 -2.95
CA PRO A 54 9.28 -12.12 -3.92
C PRO A 54 8.06 -11.42 -3.30
N GLU A 55 7.81 -11.57 -2.01
CA GLU A 55 6.73 -10.94 -1.28
C GLU A 55 6.84 -9.40 -1.27
N ALA A 56 8.07 -8.86 -1.23
CA ALA A 56 8.34 -7.43 -1.21
C ALA A 56 7.98 -6.73 -2.54
N TYR A 57 7.96 -7.48 -3.64
CA TYR A 57 7.89 -6.94 -5.01
C TYR A 57 6.67 -6.04 -5.21
N LEU A 58 5.49 -6.44 -4.73
CA LEU A 58 4.27 -5.67 -4.91
C LEU A 58 4.36 -4.28 -4.25
N LEU A 59 4.96 -4.21 -3.05
CA LEU A 59 5.15 -2.95 -2.34
C LEU A 59 6.20 -2.08 -3.03
N ILE A 60 7.36 -2.67 -3.34
CA ILE A 60 8.47 -2.01 -4.04
C ILE A 60 7.97 -1.39 -5.34
N HIS A 61 7.34 -2.19 -6.20
CA HIS A 61 6.83 -1.73 -7.50
C HIS A 61 5.81 -0.60 -7.36
N LYS A 62 4.87 -0.71 -6.41
CA LYS A 62 3.89 0.35 -6.15
C LYS A 62 4.55 1.64 -5.69
N VAL A 63 5.61 1.56 -4.87
CA VAL A 63 6.33 2.74 -4.39
C VAL A 63 7.13 3.38 -5.50
N GLU A 64 7.88 2.60 -6.29
CA GLU A 64 8.63 3.09 -7.46
C GLU A 64 7.72 3.91 -8.40
N LYS A 65 6.54 3.37 -8.75
CA LYS A 65 5.55 4.09 -9.56
C LYS A 65 5.02 5.38 -8.95
N ARG A 66 5.10 5.54 -7.63
CA ARG A 66 4.75 6.80 -6.97
C ARG A 66 5.91 7.77 -6.92
N LEU A 67 7.14 7.28 -6.83
CA LEU A 67 8.37 8.06 -6.81
C LEU A 67 8.72 8.64 -8.18
N GLU A 68 8.42 7.92 -9.28
CA GLU A 68 8.49 8.42 -10.67
C GLU A 68 7.67 9.71 -10.87
N ARG A 69 6.70 10.00 -9.99
CA ARG A 69 5.88 11.23 -10.06
C ARG A 69 6.37 12.34 -9.11
N ILE A 70 7.52 12.16 -8.48
CA ILE A 70 8.13 13.08 -7.50
C ILE A 70 9.54 13.39 -7.99
N ASP A 71 9.71 13.71 -9.27
CA ASP A 71 11.03 13.74 -9.87
C ASP A 71 11.97 14.80 -9.28
N ASP A 72 11.44 15.93 -8.81
CA ASP A 72 12.25 17.06 -8.38
C ASP A 72 12.66 17.03 -6.88
N ASN A 73 12.32 15.98 -6.12
CA ASN A 73 12.58 15.92 -4.68
C ASN A 73 13.28 14.63 -4.24
N GLU A 74 14.59 14.56 -4.51
CA GLU A 74 15.45 13.45 -4.11
C GLU A 74 15.44 13.18 -2.60
N GLN A 75 15.41 14.23 -1.76
CA GLN A 75 15.31 14.05 -0.31
C GLN A 75 14.01 13.36 0.13
N LEU A 76 12.90 13.61 -0.56
CA LEU A 76 11.65 12.90 -0.31
C LEU A 76 11.75 11.45 -0.79
N LYS A 77 12.33 11.21 -1.98
CA LYS A 77 12.53 9.85 -2.48
C LYS A 77 13.32 9.01 -1.48
N THR A 78 14.46 9.50 -1.00
CA THR A 78 15.28 8.81 0.02
C THR A 78 14.48 8.50 1.29
N ARG A 79 13.77 9.49 1.85
CA ARG A 79 12.95 9.25 3.06
C ARG A 79 11.83 8.23 2.86
N VAL A 80 11.24 8.18 1.67
CA VAL A 80 10.22 7.19 1.34
C VAL A 80 10.84 5.80 1.23
N ILE A 81 11.99 5.68 0.56
CA ILE A 81 12.71 4.41 0.41
C ILE A 81 13.09 3.88 1.80
N ASP A 82 13.72 4.70 2.64
CA ASP A 82 14.13 4.31 3.99
C ASP A 82 12.94 3.81 4.82
N TYR A 83 11.83 4.56 4.78
CA TYR A 83 10.60 4.18 5.46
C TYR A 83 10.07 2.82 4.98
N VAL A 84 10.06 2.57 3.67
CA VAL A 84 9.56 1.32 3.10
C VAL A 84 10.47 0.16 3.41
N VAL A 85 11.79 0.35 3.38
CA VAL A 85 12.78 -0.66 3.77
C VAL A 85 12.57 -1.06 5.23
N ASP A 86 12.36 -0.10 6.13
CA ASP A 86 12.08 -0.40 7.55
C ASP A 86 10.78 -1.18 7.74
N GLN A 87 9.73 -0.85 6.97
CA GLN A 87 8.48 -1.62 6.99
C GLN A 87 8.68 -3.05 6.48
N LEU A 88 9.47 -3.25 5.43
CA LEU A 88 9.79 -4.59 4.89
C LEU A 88 10.62 -5.42 5.89
N ARG A 89 11.59 -4.79 6.57
CA ARG A 89 12.39 -5.45 7.61
C ARG A 89 11.55 -5.89 8.80
N GLN A 90 10.52 -5.14 9.18
CA GLN A 90 9.57 -5.53 10.22
C GLN A 90 8.73 -6.76 9.82
N CYS A 91 8.56 -7.00 8.53
CA CYS A 91 7.86 -8.18 8.00
C CYS A 91 8.76 -9.40 7.84
N LYS A 92 10.07 -9.29 8.12
CA LYS A 92 11.03 -10.39 7.98
C LYS A 92 11.14 -11.17 9.30
N THR A 93 11.06 -12.49 9.21
CA THR A 93 11.31 -13.41 10.33
C THR A 93 12.36 -14.43 9.91
N GLY A 94 13.59 -14.23 10.36
CA GLY A 94 14.72 -15.05 9.90
C GLY A 94 14.99 -14.86 8.40
N ASN A 95 14.86 -15.94 7.64
CA ASN A 95 15.09 -15.96 6.19
C ASN A 95 13.80 -15.88 5.37
N ASP A 96 12.64 -15.68 6.01
CA ASP A 96 11.34 -15.59 5.34
C ASP A 96 10.72 -14.20 5.52
N MET A 97 9.85 -13.80 4.60
CA MET A 97 9.09 -12.55 4.66
C MET A 97 7.59 -12.83 4.70
N ASP A 98 6.88 -12.25 5.67
CA ASP A 98 5.43 -12.42 5.82
C ASP A 98 4.68 -11.60 4.76
N GLU A 99 4.09 -12.28 3.78
CA GLU A 99 3.31 -11.68 2.70
C GLU A 99 2.12 -10.84 3.21
N HIS A 100 1.43 -11.29 4.27
CA HIS A 100 0.31 -10.55 4.85
C HIS A 100 0.78 -9.28 5.53
N CYS A 101 1.93 -9.32 6.20
CA CYS A 101 2.57 -8.13 6.74
C CYS A 101 2.93 -7.14 5.62
N VAL A 102 3.57 -7.59 4.53
CA VAL A 102 3.93 -6.74 3.39
C VAL A 102 2.69 -6.09 2.77
N LYS A 103 1.62 -6.87 2.54
CA LYS A 103 0.35 -6.36 2.00
C LYS A 103 -0.25 -5.27 2.89
N ARG A 104 -0.18 -5.40 4.22
CA ARG A 104 -0.63 -4.37 5.15
C ARG A 104 0.24 -3.11 5.05
N SER A 105 1.55 -3.26 4.91
CA SER A 105 2.52 -2.17 4.78
C SER A 105 2.30 -1.28 3.55
N ILE A 106 1.62 -1.77 2.51
CA ILE A 106 1.22 -0.96 1.35
C ILE A 106 0.38 0.25 1.78
N GLY A 107 -0.60 0.05 2.65
CA GLY A 107 -1.45 1.15 3.14
C GLY A 107 -0.64 2.21 3.89
N TYR A 108 0.31 1.76 4.72
CA TYR A 108 1.19 2.65 5.48
C TYR A 108 2.13 3.44 4.58
N ALA A 109 2.79 2.79 3.62
CA ALA A 109 3.66 3.43 2.63
C ALA A 109 2.92 4.47 1.79
N MET A 110 1.76 4.13 1.23
CA MET A 110 0.98 5.09 0.43
C MET A 110 0.51 6.29 1.26
N SER A 111 0.11 6.04 2.51
CA SER A 111 -0.27 7.11 3.45
C SER A 111 0.92 8.01 3.80
N PHE A 112 2.10 7.44 4.03
CA PHE A 112 3.34 8.17 4.29
C PHE A 112 3.73 9.06 3.11
N ILE A 113 3.71 8.53 1.89
CA ILE A 113 3.99 9.28 0.66
C ILE A 113 3.02 10.46 0.53
N ASN A 114 1.72 10.21 0.69
CA ASN A 114 0.69 11.26 0.56
C ASN A 114 0.84 12.37 1.61
N ARG A 115 1.17 12.03 2.86
CA ARG A 115 1.41 13.03 3.91
C ARG A 115 2.61 13.91 3.59
N ASN A 116 3.73 13.30 3.19
CA ASN A 116 4.92 14.06 2.87
C ASN A 116 4.74 14.92 1.60
N LYS A 117 3.99 14.46 0.60
CA LYS A 117 3.61 15.30 -0.56
C LYS A 117 2.84 16.55 -0.16
N ARG A 118 1.92 16.43 0.81
CA ARG A 118 1.13 17.57 1.30
C ARG A 118 1.91 18.55 2.14
N GLN A 119 2.96 18.10 2.84
CA GLN A 119 3.80 18.95 3.68
C GLN A 119 4.86 19.74 2.87
N GLN A 120 5.00 19.44 1.58
CA GLN A 120 5.94 20.10 0.66
C GLN A 120 5.26 21.06 -0.33
N LEU A 121 3.92 21.14 -0.30
CA LEU A 121 3.11 22.16 -0.99
C LEU A 121 2.77 23.28 0.00
#